data_AF-A0A0K9P462-F1
#
_entry.id   AF-A0A0K9P462-F1
#
_cell.length_a   1.000
_cell.length_b   1.000
_cell.length_c   1.000
_cell.angle_alpha   90.00
_cell.angle_beta   90.00
_cell.angle_gamma   90.00
#
_symmetry.space_group_name_H-M   'P 1'
#
loop_
_entity.id
_entity.type
_entity.pdbx_description
1 polymer ?
#
loop_
_entity_poly.entity_id
_entity_poly.type
_entity_poly.pdbx_seq_one_letter_code
_entity_poly.pdbx_strand_id
1 'polypeptide(L)'
;MSFAPKDEHEAQVQFALERGIPAVSAVMGTQRLPFPSKVFDVIHCARCRVPWHIDDGILLLELNRLLRPGGYFVWSATPVYQKLKDDVDIWNER
;
A
#
# COMPACT_ATOMS: atom_id res chain seq x y z
N MET A 1 -2.01 -10.37 -7.23
CA MET A 1 -2.92 -9.32 -7.72
C MET A 1 -2.40 -8.00 -7.19
N SER A 2 -2.33 -6.97 -8.04
CA SER A 2 -1.82 -5.63 -7.70
C SER A 2 -2.93 -4.58 -7.76
N PHE A 3 -2.74 -3.44 -7.09
CA PHE A 3 -3.61 -2.29 -7.28
C PHE A 3 -2.81 -0.99 -7.21
N ALA A 4 -3.30 0.03 -7.91
CA ALA A 4 -2.75 1.38 -7.84
C ALA A 4 -3.86 2.43 -8.02
N PRO A 5 -3.70 3.64 -7.47
CA PRO A 5 -4.61 4.74 -7.71
C PRO A 5 -4.68 5.14 -9.20
N LYS A 6 -5.75 5.86 -9.55
CA LYS A 6 -5.93 6.45 -10.88
C LYS A 6 -5.23 7.82 -10.93
N ASP A 7 -3.91 7.80 -10.96
CA ASP A 7 -3.05 8.99 -11.04
C ASP A 7 -1.87 8.72 -12.01
N GLU A 8 -0.68 9.21 -11.70
CA GLU A 8 0.57 8.90 -12.42
C GLU A 8 0.83 7.37 -12.54
N HIS A 9 0.16 6.56 -11.72
CA HIS A 9 0.27 5.11 -11.69
C HIS A 9 -0.77 4.36 -12.54
N GLU A 10 -1.71 5.04 -13.21
CA GLU A 10 -2.70 4.39 -14.10
C GLU A 10 -2.00 3.57 -15.22
N ALA A 11 -0.89 4.10 -15.74
CA ALA A 11 -0.04 3.40 -16.71
C ALA A 11 0.56 2.09 -16.15
N GLN A 12 0.78 1.99 -14.84
CA GLN A 12 1.32 0.77 -14.20
C GLN A 12 0.27 -0.34 -14.14
N VAL A 13 -0.99 0.01 -13.87
CA VAL A 13 -2.11 -0.95 -13.90
C VAL A 13 -2.27 -1.50 -15.32
N GLN A 14 -2.30 -0.61 -16.31
CA GLN A 14 -2.42 -0.99 -17.71
C GLN A 14 -1.26 -1.87 -18.16
N PHE A 15 -0.02 -1.49 -17.83
CA PHE A 15 1.17 -2.29 -18.15
C PHE A 15 1.15 -3.69 -17.51
N ALA A 16 0.68 -3.79 -16.26
CA ALA A 16 0.52 -5.09 -15.59
C ALA A 16 -0.50 -5.97 -16.30
N LEU A 17 -1.64 -5.40 -16.70
CA LEU A 17 -2.69 -6.10 -17.46
C LEU A 17 -2.19 -6.57 -18.82
N GLU A 18 -1.44 -5.75 -19.55
CA GLU A 18 -0.80 -6.11 -20.84
C GLU A 18 0.20 -7.27 -20.70
N ARG A 19 0.76 -7.47 -19.50
CA ARG A 19 1.65 -8.59 -19.15
C ARG A 19 0.91 -9.78 -18.55
N GLY A 20 -0.41 -9.78 -18.52
CA GLY A 20 -1.23 -10.86 -17.95
C GLY A 20 -1.17 -10.94 -16.42
N ILE A 21 -0.70 -9.89 -15.74
CA ILE A 21 -0.66 -9.80 -14.28
C ILE A 21 -1.97 -9.17 -13.81
N PRO A 22 -2.74 -9.83 -12.93
CA PRO A 22 -3.98 -9.25 -12.42
C PRO A 22 -3.72 -7.95 -11.65
N ALA A 23 -4.28 -6.85 -12.14
CA ALA A 23 -4.17 -5.53 -11.52
C ALA A 23 -5.50 -4.77 -11.58
N VAL A 24 -5.77 -3.91 -10.59
CA VAL A 24 -6.98 -3.09 -10.54
C VAL A 24 -6.66 -1.63 -10.21
N SER A 25 -7.44 -0.71 -10.74
CA SER A 25 -7.41 0.69 -10.31
C SER A 25 -8.25 0.85 -9.05
N ALA A 26 -7.62 1.18 -7.92
CA ALA A 26 -8.30 1.33 -6.64
C ALA A 26 -7.52 2.27 -5.71
N VAL A 27 -8.24 3.02 -4.89
CA VAL A 27 -7.68 3.96 -3.89
C VAL A 27 -8.08 3.48 -2.50
N MET A 28 -7.11 3.43 -1.59
CA MET A 28 -7.32 3.15 -0.18
C MET A 28 -7.37 4.46 0.61
N GLY A 29 -8.18 4.52 1.67
CA GLY A 29 -8.29 5.69 2.57
C GLY A 29 -9.61 6.42 2.43
N THR A 30 -9.99 6.83 1.21
CA THR A 30 -11.32 7.43 0.96
C THR A 30 -12.43 6.39 0.80
N GLN A 31 -12.08 5.20 0.29
CA GLN A 31 -12.98 4.08 0.08
C GLN A 31 -12.28 2.78 0.52
N ARG A 32 -13.08 1.76 0.86
CA ARG A 32 -12.56 0.41 1.10
C ARG A 32 -12.16 -0.22 -0.22
N LEU A 33 -11.09 -1.02 -0.19
CA LEU A 33 -10.70 -1.81 -1.36
C LEU A 33 -11.80 -2.83 -1.69
N PRO A 34 -12.05 -3.11 -2.99
CA PRO A 34 -13.14 -3.95 -3.47
C PRO A 34 -12.87 -5.45 -3.26
N PHE A 35 -12.28 -5.82 -2.13
CA PHE A 35 -11.92 -7.17 -1.76
C PHE A 35 -12.65 -7.58 -0.48
N PRO A 36 -13.15 -8.82 -0.40
CA PRO A 36 -13.66 -9.36 0.85
C PRO A 36 -12.59 -9.38 1.94
N SER A 37 -13.02 -9.50 3.19
CA SER A 37 -12.08 -9.62 4.31
C SER A 37 -11.38 -10.99 4.29
N LYS A 38 -10.13 -11.05 4.76
CA LYS A 38 -9.36 -12.31 4.93
C LYS A 38 -9.16 -13.12 3.64
N VAL A 39 -8.79 -12.44 2.56
CA VAL A 39 -8.60 -13.09 1.24
C VAL A 39 -7.15 -13.16 0.78
N PHE A 40 -6.24 -12.41 1.41
CA PHE A 40 -4.82 -12.40 1.07
C PHE A 40 -3.96 -12.98 2.19
N ASP A 41 -2.95 -13.77 1.82
CA ASP A 41 -1.93 -14.28 2.77
C ASP A 41 -0.79 -13.26 2.96
N VAL A 42 -0.49 -12.48 1.92
CA VAL A 42 0.57 -11.45 1.95
C VAL A 42 0.10 -10.21 1.20
N ILE A 43 0.35 -9.04 1.78
CA ILE A 43 0.26 -7.75 1.10
C ILE A 43 1.65 -7.15 1.09
N HIS A 44 2.13 -6.77 -0.10
CA HIS A 44 3.46 -6.18 -0.27
C HIS A 44 3.35 -4.77 -0.83
N CYS A 45 4.05 -3.83 -0.21
CA CYS A 45 4.16 -2.46 -0.67
C CYS A 45 5.64 -2.11 -0.87
N ALA A 46 6.06 -1.99 -2.13
CA ALA A 46 7.43 -1.62 -2.48
C ALA A 46 7.51 -0.16 -2.89
N ARG A 47 8.31 0.64 -2.17
CA ARG A 47 8.60 2.05 -2.50
C ARG A 47 7.35 2.89 -2.76
N CYS A 48 6.25 2.56 -2.08
CA CYS A 48 4.93 3.10 -2.40
C CYS A 48 4.65 4.48 -1.81
N ARG A 49 5.54 5.02 -0.95
CA ARG A 49 5.40 6.34 -0.31
C ARG A 49 4.07 6.56 0.43
N VAL A 50 3.35 5.49 0.73
CA VAL A 50 2.12 5.56 1.51
C VAL A 50 2.51 5.88 2.96
N PRO A 51 1.99 6.98 3.54
CA PRO A 51 2.24 7.32 4.94
C PRO A 51 1.40 6.40 5.84
N TRP A 52 1.90 5.19 6.13
CA TRP A 52 1.11 4.20 6.89
C TRP A 52 0.79 4.60 8.34
N HIS A 53 1.47 5.60 8.87
CA HIS A 53 1.39 6.03 10.27
C HIS A 53 0.41 7.18 10.51
N ILE A 54 -0.01 7.91 9.47
CA ILE A 54 -0.93 9.05 9.64
C ILE A 54 -2.36 8.57 9.92
N ASP A 55 -3.21 9.49 10.35
CA ASP A 55 -4.64 9.25 10.58
C ASP A 55 -4.88 8.00 11.46
N ASP A 56 -4.14 7.90 12.57
CA ASP A 56 -4.16 6.78 13.51
C ASP A 56 -3.93 5.40 12.87
N GLY A 57 -3.21 5.35 11.75
CA GLY A 57 -2.94 4.12 11.01
C GLY A 57 -4.18 3.53 10.35
N ILE A 58 -5.18 4.34 9.98
CA ILE A 58 -6.42 3.88 9.34
C ILE A 58 -6.17 2.99 8.11
N LEU A 59 -5.12 3.27 7.34
CA LEU A 59 -4.72 2.47 6.18
C LEU A 59 -4.26 1.06 6.58
N LEU A 60 -3.59 0.91 7.73
CA LEU A 60 -3.19 -0.39 8.26
C LEU A 60 -4.41 -1.22 8.71
N LEU A 61 -5.50 -0.57 9.15
CA LEU A 61 -6.75 -1.27 9.48
C LEU A 61 -7.38 -1.91 8.24
N GLU A 62 -7.36 -1.21 7.10
CA GLU A 62 -7.85 -1.77 5.84
C GLU A 62 -6.98 -2.94 5.37
N LEU A 63 -5.65 -2.88 5.55
CA LEU A 63 -4.77 -4.02 5.28
C LEU A 63 -5.06 -5.20 6.21
N ASN A 64 -5.22 -4.96 7.51
CA ASN A 64 -5.55 -5.99 8.49
C ASN A 64 -6.87 -6.69 8.16
N ARG A 65 -7.87 -5.93 7.67
CA ARG A 65 -9.15 -6.50 7.21
C ARG A 65 -8.95 -7.50 6.06
N LEU A 66 -8.05 -7.18 5.13
CA LEU A 66 -7.79 -7.96 3.92
C LEU A 66 -6.94 -9.19 4.16
N LEU A 67 -6.05 -9.14 5.14
CA LEU A 67 -5.17 -10.24 5.51
C LEU A 67 -5.92 -11.37 6.21
N ARG A 68 -5.57 -12.61 5.86
CA ARG A 68 -5.97 -13.80 6.61
C ARG A 68 -5.31 -13.80 7.99
N PRO A 69 -5.90 -14.48 9.00
CA PRO A 69 -5.20 -14.73 10.26
C PRO A 69 -3.83 -15.37 9.99
N GLY A 70 -2.76 -14.77 10.52
CA GLY A 70 -1.37 -15.20 10.27
C GLY A 70 -0.76 -14.71 8.95
N GLY A 71 -1.48 -13.89 8.19
CA GLY A 71 -0.95 -13.23 6.99
C GLY A 71 0.03 -12.11 7.31
N TYR A 72 0.81 -11.70 6.31
CA TYR A 72 1.90 -10.74 6.47
C TYR A 72 1.67 -9.47 5.66
N PHE A 73 1.93 -8.33 6.30
CA PHE A 73 2.18 -7.08 5.59
C PHE A 73 3.69 -6.87 5.46
N VAL A 74 4.19 -6.82 4.23
CA VAL A 74 5.60 -6.58 3.92
C VAL A 74 5.73 -5.17 3.33
N TRP A 75 6.38 -4.29 4.07
CA TRP A 75 6.67 -2.93 3.61
C TRP A 75 8.17 -2.78 3.35
N SER A 76 8.52 -2.56 2.08
CA SER A 76 9.90 -2.32 1.67
C SER A 76 10.06 -0.88 1.21
N ALA A 77 10.67 -0.06 2.05
CA ALA A 77 11.02 1.32 1.78
C ALA A 77 12.50 1.43 1.36
N THR A 78 12.83 2.38 0.48
CA THR A 78 14.22 2.68 0.15
C THR A 78 14.91 3.37 1.32
N PRO A 79 16.18 3.04 1.65
CA PRO A 79 16.98 3.78 2.65
C PRO A 79 17.14 5.27 2.35
N VAL A 80 16.75 5.71 1.14
CA VAL A 80 16.80 7.11 0.69
C VAL A 80 15.85 8.00 1.50
N TYR A 81 14.83 7.45 2.16
CA TYR A 81 13.98 8.17 3.12
C TYR A 81 14.67 8.43 4.48
N GLN A 82 15.99 8.56 4.49
CA GLN A 82 16.78 8.92 5.68
C GLN A 82 17.59 10.20 5.45
N LYS A 83 17.53 10.77 4.25
CA LYS A 83 18.35 11.93 3.87
C LYS A 83 17.58 13.24 3.91
N LEU A 84 16.28 13.21 3.63
CA LEU A 84 15.43 14.39 3.75
C LEU A 84 15.06 14.56 5.22
N LYS A 85 15.11 15.81 5.69
CA LYS A 85 14.79 16.16 7.07
C LYS A 85 13.42 15.63 7.48
N ASP A 86 12.43 15.87 6.63
CA ASP A 86 11.05 15.44 6.85
C ASP A 86 10.95 13.91 7.04
N ASP A 87 11.68 13.11 6.26
CA ASP A 87 11.64 11.65 6.36
C ASP A 87 12.25 11.12 7.68
N VAL A 88 13.24 11.84 8.23
CA VAL A 88 13.89 11.51 9.52
C VAL A 88 12.98 11.95 10.68
N ASP A 89 12.38 13.13 10.57
CA ASP A 89 11.58 13.73 11.62
C ASP A 89 10.26 12.98 11.84
N ILE A 90 9.68 12.35 10.81
CA ILE A 90 8.49 11.47 10.89
C ILE A 90 8.62 10.37 11.97
N TRP A 91 9.84 9.89 12.26
CA TRP A 91 10.06 8.87 13.29
C TRP A 91 10.27 9.43 14.70
N ASN A 92 10.48 10.75 14.82
CA ASN A 92 10.78 11.44 16.07
C ASN A 92 9.58 12.20 16.63
N GLU A 93 8.58 12.49 15.79
CA GLU A 93 7.32 13.07 16.24
C GLU A 93 6.50 12.01 16.99
N ARG A 94 6.27 12.28 18.29
CA ARG A 94 5.48 11.46 19.22
C ARG A 94 4.17 12.14 19.55
#